data_AF-A0A0D9X5X9-F1
#
_entry.id   AF-A0A0D9X5X9-F1
#
_cell.length_a   1.000
_cell.length_b   1.000
_cell.length_c   1.000
_cell.angle_alpha   90.00
_cell.angle_beta   90.00
_cell.angle_gamma   90.00
#
_symmetry.space_group_name_H-M   'P 1'
#
loop_
_entity.id
_entity.type
_entity.pdbx_description
1 polymer ?
#
loop_
_entity_poly.entity_id
_entity_poly.type
_entity_poly.pdbx_seq_one_letter_code
_entity_poly.pdbx_strand_id
1 'polypeptide(L)'
;MKRFQKWYSRASTEFDISIFTVRVPGEIFCSSESLVTVYFEDLHALYHRKRLDLKIVNTHVGFLHPERITEPSHTFSLDEKNLPEHVKMMTPDERRASVDMKTHEKMLDVAAYIATTLVAVSENDIIYAPYGFNSFKRFFQQLGKQPERKEILCHKQTVGTVHCGYYVCEFLRVNGKYCANYDLVTCKSDRQLDDTSIQNIQRDKCSFIHRECAHKRGRFFDTTGILSLPEYDTLSNWPKPTP
;
A
#
# COMPACT_ATOMS: atom_id res chain seq x y z
N MET A 1 3.87 -2.77 20.69
CA MET A 1 4.96 -2.63 19.69
C MET A 1 6.29 -3.23 20.11
N LYS A 2 6.86 -2.95 21.29
CA LYS A 2 8.17 -3.51 21.74
C LYS A 2 8.28 -5.04 21.62
N ARG A 3 7.20 -5.78 21.87
CA ARG A 3 7.19 -7.24 21.74
C ARG A 3 7.34 -7.70 20.29
N PHE A 4 6.57 -7.12 19.38
CA PHE A 4 6.66 -7.39 17.95
C PHE A 4 8.08 -7.09 17.46
N GLN A 5 8.65 -5.96 17.88
CA GLN A 5 10.04 -5.62 17.56
C GLN A 5 11.02 -6.71 18.00
N LYS A 6 10.92 -7.19 19.25
CA LYS A 6 11.81 -8.26 19.75
C LYS A 6 11.66 -9.54 18.95
N TRP A 7 10.41 -9.92 18.64
CA TRP A 7 10.13 -11.09 17.82
C TRP A 7 10.71 -10.94 16.40
N TYR A 8 10.43 -9.80 15.76
CA TYR A 8 10.92 -9.44 14.43
C TYR A 8 12.44 -9.43 14.37
N SER A 9 13.10 -8.77 15.33
CA SER A 9 14.56 -8.72 15.41
C SER A 9 15.13 -10.12 15.59
N ARG A 10 14.62 -10.91 16.53
CA ARG A 10 15.08 -12.29 16.73
C ARG A 10 14.94 -13.12 15.45
N ALA A 11 13.78 -13.09 14.80
CA ALA A 11 13.55 -13.86 13.59
C ALA A 11 14.47 -13.43 12.43
N SER A 12 14.68 -12.13 12.23
CA SER A 12 15.53 -11.62 11.14
C SER A 12 17.03 -11.71 11.43
N THR A 13 17.48 -11.52 12.67
CA THR A 13 18.92 -11.44 13.00
C THR A 13 19.49 -12.69 13.60
N GLU A 14 18.75 -13.38 14.49
CA GLU A 14 19.24 -14.62 15.13
C GLU A 14 18.97 -15.84 14.26
N PHE A 15 17.84 -15.84 13.54
CA PHE A 15 17.40 -16.98 12.73
C PHE A 15 17.49 -16.75 11.21
N ASP A 16 17.94 -15.57 10.77
CA ASP A 16 18.11 -15.19 9.36
C ASP A 16 16.88 -15.44 8.47
N ILE A 17 15.68 -15.30 9.05
CA ILE A 17 14.43 -15.48 8.31
C ILE A 17 14.13 -14.20 7.54
N SER A 18 14.15 -14.31 6.21
CA SER A 18 13.80 -13.20 5.30
C SER A 18 12.33 -13.21 4.88
N ILE A 19 11.69 -14.38 4.86
CA ILE A 19 10.29 -14.57 4.45
C ILE A 19 9.61 -15.66 5.28
N PHE A 20 8.29 -15.62 5.37
CA PHE A 20 7.48 -16.75 5.81
C PHE A 20 6.14 -16.77 5.07
N THR A 21 5.48 -17.92 5.09
CA THR A 21 4.19 -18.13 4.44
C THR A 21 3.04 -18.07 5.44
N VAL A 22 1.90 -17.61 4.96
CA VAL A 22 0.65 -17.45 5.70
C VAL A 22 -0.42 -18.23 4.95
N ARG A 23 -1.13 -19.09 5.67
CA ARG A 23 -2.24 -19.85 5.12
C ARG A 23 -3.49 -19.00 5.09
N VAL A 24 -4.09 -18.84 3.93
CA VAL A 24 -5.38 -18.17 3.73
C VAL A 24 -6.46 -19.23 3.47
N PRO A 25 -7.34 -19.48 4.45
CA PRO A 25 -8.49 -20.36 4.27
C PRO A 25 -9.39 -19.91 3.11
N GLY A 26 -9.91 -20.86 2.35
CA GLY A 26 -10.74 -20.56 1.17
C GLY A 26 -12.02 -19.78 1.50
N GLU A 27 -12.54 -19.90 2.72
CA GLU A 27 -13.75 -19.19 3.12
C GLU A 27 -13.60 -17.66 3.30
N ILE A 28 -12.36 -17.13 3.27
CA ILE A 28 -12.10 -15.72 3.62
C ILE A 28 -12.16 -14.77 2.41
N PHE A 29 -11.95 -15.28 1.18
CA PHE A 29 -11.98 -14.46 -0.06
C PHE A 29 -12.79 -15.07 -1.21
N CYS A 30 -13.72 -15.99 -0.93
CA CYS A 30 -14.41 -16.74 -1.99
C CYS A 30 -13.42 -17.42 -2.95
N SER A 31 -12.25 -17.82 -2.45
CA SER A 31 -11.15 -18.38 -3.22
C SER A 31 -10.87 -19.82 -2.78
N SER A 32 -10.04 -20.54 -3.53
CA SER A 32 -9.40 -21.71 -2.98
C SER A 32 -8.47 -21.32 -1.82
N GLU A 33 -8.16 -22.30 -0.97
CA GLU A 33 -7.08 -22.15 -0.02
C GLU A 33 -5.80 -21.73 -0.75
N SER A 34 -5.07 -20.77 -0.18
CA SER A 34 -3.86 -20.23 -0.79
C SER A 34 -2.81 -19.89 0.26
N LEU A 35 -1.56 -19.79 -0.19
CA LEU A 35 -0.44 -19.32 0.62
C LEU A 35 -0.08 -17.91 0.18
N VAL A 36 0.07 -17.02 1.17
CA VAL A 36 0.58 -15.66 0.97
C VAL A 36 1.98 -15.59 1.57
N THR A 37 2.93 -15.08 0.80
CA THR A 37 4.29 -14.84 1.29
C THR A 37 4.35 -13.48 1.98
N VAL A 38 4.92 -13.45 3.18
CA VAL A 38 5.20 -12.24 3.95
C VAL A 38 6.71 -12.05 4.02
N TYR A 39 7.17 -10.90 3.54
CA TYR A 39 8.57 -10.52 3.59
C TYR A 39 8.88 -9.78 4.89
N PHE A 40 10.02 -10.10 5.52
CA PHE A 40 10.48 -9.35 6.70
C PHE A 40 10.80 -7.89 6.37
N GLU A 41 11.16 -7.58 5.12
CA GLU A 41 11.28 -6.21 4.64
C GLU A 41 9.96 -5.44 4.76
N ASP A 42 8.82 -6.05 4.41
CA ASP A 42 7.51 -5.44 4.57
C ASP A 42 7.14 -5.27 6.04
N LEU A 43 7.53 -6.22 6.90
CA LEU A 43 7.34 -6.10 8.35
C LEU A 43 8.17 -4.97 8.95
N HIS A 44 9.41 -4.81 8.47
CA HIS A 44 10.28 -3.71 8.84
C HIS A 44 9.70 -2.38 8.40
N ALA A 45 9.23 -2.29 7.15
CA ALA A 45 8.59 -1.09 6.64
C ALA A 45 7.34 -0.74 7.45
N LEU A 46 6.48 -1.72 7.74
CA LEU A 46 5.31 -1.56 8.59
C LEU A 46 5.70 -1.08 10.01
N TYR A 47 6.71 -1.70 10.63
CA TYR A 47 7.16 -1.38 11.98
C TYR A 47 7.83 0.01 12.09
N HIS A 48 8.48 0.48 11.04
CA HIS A 48 9.11 1.80 11.01
C HIS A 48 8.23 2.90 10.41
N ARG A 49 6.95 2.59 10.10
CA ARG A 49 6.04 3.52 9.42
C ARG A 49 6.62 4.05 8.10
N LYS A 50 7.35 3.19 7.38
CA LYS A 50 7.86 3.48 6.05
C LYS A 50 6.79 3.20 5.00
N ARG A 51 7.15 3.36 3.73
CA ARG A 51 6.33 2.97 2.58
C ARG A 51 5.88 1.52 2.75
N LEU A 52 4.57 1.28 2.78
CA LEU A 52 3.99 -0.04 2.85
C LEU A 52 3.55 -0.45 1.45
N ASP A 53 4.25 -1.43 0.89
CA ASP A 53 3.82 -2.08 -0.34
C ASP A 53 2.66 -3.04 -0.04
N LEU A 54 1.61 -2.98 -0.86
CA LEU A 54 0.37 -3.75 -0.65
C LEU A 54 0.09 -4.68 -1.82
N LYS A 55 1.11 -5.45 -2.22
CA LYS A 55 1.03 -6.48 -3.25
C LYS A 55 0.01 -7.60 -2.98
N ILE A 56 -0.65 -7.61 -1.81
CA ILE A 56 -1.44 -8.74 -1.29
C ILE A 56 -2.96 -8.58 -1.50
N VAL A 57 -3.45 -7.44 -2.00
CA VAL A 57 -4.91 -7.20 -2.10
C VAL A 57 -5.42 -7.49 -3.51
N ASN A 58 -5.76 -8.74 -3.81
CA ASN A 58 -6.46 -9.13 -5.03
C ASN A 58 -7.94 -9.39 -4.71
N THR A 59 -8.85 -8.52 -5.16
CA THR A 59 -10.30 -8.63 -4.92
C THR A 59 -11.07 -8.05 -6.13
N HIS A 60 -12.41 -8.12 -6.13
CA HIS A 60 -13.28 -7.40 -7.08
C HIS A 60 -13.09 -5.87 -7.07
N VAL A 61 -12.27 -5.31 -6.17
CA VAL A 61 -11.77 -3.93 -6.25
C VAL A 61 -10.39 -3.90 -6.90
N GLY A 62 -10.26 -3.12 -7.97
CA GLY A 62 -8.96 -2.79 -8.55
C GLY A 62 -8.25 -1.75 -7.69
N PHE A 63 -6.97 -1.96 -7.38
CA PHE A 63 -6.16 -0.99 -6.64
C PHE A 63 -5.13 -0.37 -7.56
N LEU A 64 -5.09 0.96 -7.64
CA LEU A 64 -3.93 1.62 -8.23
C LEU A 64 -2.76 1.49 -7.26
N HIS A 65 -1.70 0.81 -7.70
CA HIS A 65 -0.45 0.70 -6.97
C HIS A 65 -0.01 2.08 -6.46
N PRO A 66 -0.01 2.30 -5.14
CA PRO A 66 0.11 3.66 -4.64
C PRO A 66 1.43 4.32 -5.02
N GLU A 67 2.52 3.56 -5.04
CA GLU A 67 3.84 4.04 -5.49
C GLU A 67 3.87 4.58 -6.93
N ARG A 68 3.01 4.06 -7.80
CA ARG A 68 2.93 4.49 -9.20
C ARG A 68 2.15 5.79 -9.37
N ILE A 69 1.38 6.19 -8.37
CA ILE A 69 0.50 7.36 -8.41
C ILE A 69 0.79 8.38 -7.31
N THR A 70 1.90 8.23 -6.56
CA THR A 70 2.31 9.21 -5.55
C THR A 70 2.69 10.54 -6.20
N GLU A 71 2.65 11.61 -5.41
CA GLU A 71 3.09 12.93 -5.86
C GLU A 71 4.50 12.94 -6.48
N PRO A 72 5.55 12.38 -5.85
CA PRO A 72 6.87 12.25 -6.48
C PRO A 72 6.88 11.50 -7.81
N SER A 73 5.85 10.69 -8.11
CA SER A 73 5.73 9.93 -9.35
C SER A 73 5.17 10.79 -10.49
N HIS A 74 4.44 11.87 -10.20
CA HIS A 74 3.82 12.76 -11.19
C HIS A 74 4.20 14.24 -11.04
N THR A 75 5.14 14.58 -10.16
CA THR A 75 5.74 15.92 -10.05
C THR A 75 7.25 15.85 -10.25
N PHE A 76 7.83 16.90 -10.85
CA PHE A 76 9.27 17.08 -10.92
C PHE A 76 9.63 18.36 -10.18
N SER A 77 10.60 18.28 -9.27
CA SER A 77 11.17 19.43 -8.59
C SER A 77 12.68 19.39 -8.72
N LEU A 78 13.29 20.57 -8.81
CA LEU A 78 14.74 20.72 -8.82
C LEU A 78 15.24 20.78 -7.38
N ASP A 79 16.34 20.07 -7.11
CA ASP A 79 17.10 20.28 -5.88
C ASP A 79 17.97 21.52 -6.05
N GLU A 80 17.50 22.66 -5.53
CA GLU A 80 18.20 23.95 -5.57
C GLU A 80 19.62 23.87 -4.96
N LYS A 81 19.89 22.90 -4.08
CA LYS A 81 21.21 22.73 -3.46
C LYS A 81 22.20 22.01 -4.37
N ASN A 82 21.69 21.20 -5.32
CA ASN A 82 22.49 20.30 -6.16
C ASN A 82 22.11 20.44 -7.64
N LEU A 83 21.94 21.68 -8.12
CA LEU A 83 21.65 21.95 -9.52
C LEU A 83 22.84 21.59 -10.43
N PRO A 84 22.63 20.89 -11.55
CA PRO A 84 23.65 20.75 -12.59
C PRO A 84 24.06 22.12 -13.17
N GLU A 85 25.32 22.27 -13.59
CA GLU A 85 25.85 23.56 -14.11
C GLU A 85 25.01 24.13 -15.26
N HIS A 86 24.54 23.28 -16.18
CA HIS A 86 23.69 23.71 -17.29
C HIS A 86 22.32 24.25 -16.83
N VAL A 87 21.81 23.80 -15.67
CA VAL A 87 20.56 24.31 -15.08
C VAL A 87 20.79 25.60 -14.30
N LYS A 88 21.98 25.78 -13.69
CA LYS A 88 22.37 27.04 -13.05
C LYS A 88 22.45 28.20 -14.04
N MET A 89 22.88 27.89 -15.28
CA MET A 89 22.99 28.86 -16.37
C MET A 89 21.65 29.21 -17.02
N MET A 90 20.58 28.45 -16.76
CA MET A 90 19.24 28.74 -17.26
C MET A 90 18.62 29.95 -16.55
N THR A 91 17.92 30.76 -17.33
CA THR A 91 17.03 31.80 -16.81
C THR A 91 15.91 31.19 -15.95
N PRO A 92 15.26 31.98 -15.08
CA PRO A 92 14.10 31.50 -14.32
C PRO A 92 12.97 30.96 -15.19
N ASP A 93 12.77 31.52 -16.38
CA ASP A 93 11.73 31.09 -17.32
C ASP A 93 12.06 29.75 -17.97
N GLU A 94 13.31 29.56 -18.41
CA GLU A 94 13.79 28.28 -18.95
C GLU A 94 13.74 27.17 -17.90
N ARG A 95 14.08 27.49 -16.63
CA ARG A 95 13.95 26.53 -15.53
C ARG A 95 12.51 26.13 -15.29
N ARG A 96 11.58 27.09 -15.27
CA ARG A 96 10.14 26.80 -15.14
C ARG A 96 9.65 25.92 -16.28
N ALA A 97 9.97 26.27 -17.53
CA ALA A 97 9.59 25.48 -18.69
C ALA A 97 10.15 24.04 -18.65
N SER A 98 11.39 23.86 -18.19
CA SER A 98 12.01 22.53 -18.03
C SER A 98 11.32 21.70 -16.94
N VAL A 99 10.97 22.33 -15.81
CA VAL A 99 10.21 21.69 -14.73
C VAL A 99 8.82 21.29 -15.19
N ASP A 100 8.12 22.18 -15.91
CA ASP A 100 6.79 21.93 -16.45
C ASP A 100 6.81 20.78 -17.47
N MET A 101 7.79 20.77 -18.38
CA MET A 101 7.97 19.71 -19.37
C MET A 101 8.21 18.36 -18.71
N LYS A 102 9.15 18.26 -17.76
CA LYS A 102 9.43 17.00 -17.04
C LYS A 102 8.26 16.56 -16.16
N THR A 103 7.56 17.51 -15.55
CA THR A 103 6.34 17.21 -14.80
C THR A 103 5.27 16.63 -15.73
N HIS A 104 5.13 17.18 -16.94
CA HIS A 104 4.22 16.68 -17.96
C HIS A 104 4.58 15.25 -18.40
N GLU A 105 5.85 14.95 -18.67
CA GLU A 105 6.32 13.60 -19.00
C GLU A 105 5.97 12.59 -17.89
N LYS A 106 6.25 12.93 -16.63
CA LYS A 106 5.90 12.09 -15.48
C LYS A 106 4.38 11.90 -15.34
N MET A 107 3.59 12.93 -15.63
CA MET A 107 2.13 12.80 -15.67
C MET A 107 1.67 11.85 -16.78
N LEU A 108 2.32 11.86 -17.95
CA LEU A 108 2.03 10.92 -19.04
C LEU A 108 2.35 9.48 -18.63
N ASP A 109 3.47 9.22 -17.96
CA ASP A 109 3.81 7.89 -17.46
C ASP A 109 2.78 7.36 -16.46
N VAL A 110 2.38 8.21 -15.51
CA VAL A 110 1.33 7.87 -14.55
C VAL A 110 -0.01 7.65 -15.26
N ALA A 111 -0.33 8.44 -16.28
CA ALA A 111 -1.54 8.25 -17.09
C ALA A 111 -1.55 6.97 -17.91
N ALA A 112 -0.42 6.62 -18.52
CA ALA A 112 -0.26 5.36 -19.23
C ALA A 112 -0.42 4.17 -18.28
N TYR A 113 0.20 4.23 -17.09
CA TYR A 113 0.05 3.21 -16.04
C TYR A 113 -1.41 3.06 -15.62
N ILE A 114 -2.09 4.17 -15.33
CA ILE A 114 -3.49 4.14 -14.91
C ILE A 114 -4.36 3.59 -16.03
N ALA A 115 -4.24 4.09 -17.26
CA ALA A 115 -5.00 3.60 -18.40
C ALA A 115 -4.82 2.08 -18.61
N THR A 116 -3.57 1.60 -18.55
CA THR A 116 -3.26 0.17 -18.64
C THR A 116 -3.88 -0.62 -17.49
N THR A 117 -3.83 -0.08 -16.27
CA THR A 117 -4.44 -0.72 -15.10
C THR A 117 -5.96 -0.76 -15.22
N LEU A 118 -6.61 0.32 -15.66
CA LEU A 118 -8.06 0.38 -15.90
C LEU A 118 -8.52 -0.67 -16.91
N VAL A 119 -7.73 -0.90 -17.96
CA VAL A 119 -7.97 -1.96 -18.95
C VAL A 119 -7.78 -3.34 -18.30
N ALA A 120 -6.72 -3.54 -17.53
CA ALA A 120 -6.46 -4.82 -16.86
C ALA A 120 -7.50 -5.18 -15.79
N VAL A 121 -8.09 -4.17 -15.14
CA VAL A 121 -9.16 -4.31 -14.14
C VAL A 121 -10.52 -3.93 -14.73
N SER A 122 -10.72 -4.15 -16.04
CA SER A 122 -11.97 -3.80 -16.72
C SER A 122 -13.17 -4.54 -16.15
N GLU A 123 -12.97 -5.74 -15.60
CA GLU A 123 -13.99 -6.57 -14.94
C GLU A 123 -14.31 -6.12 -13.50
N ASN A 124 -13.54 -5.18 -12.93
CA ASN A 124 -13.78 -4.66 -11.59
C ASN A 124 -14.78 -3.49 -11.63
N ASP A 125 -15.78 -3.52 -10.74
CA ASP A 125 -16.80 -2.46 -10.65
C ASP A 125 -16.25 -1.17 -10.02
N ILE A 126 -15.26 -1.28 -9.12
CA ILE A 126 -14.70 -0.16 -8.35
C ILE A 126 -13.18 -0.17 -8.41
N ILE A 127 -12.59 1.04 -8.51
CA ILE A 127 -11.14 1.23 -8.50
C ILE A 127 -10.78 2.21 -7.39
N TYR A 128 -9.98 1.74 -6.43
CA TYR A 128 -9.54 2.56 -5.31
C TYR A 128 -8.20 3.24 -5.60
N ALA A 129 -8.13 4.53 -5.27
CA ALA A 129 -6.92 5.31 -5.44
C ALA A 129 -6.59 6.17 -4.20
N PRO A 130 -5.52 5.86 -3.45
CA PRO A 130 -5.21 6.55 -2.18
C PRO A 130 -4.65 7.97 -2.32
N TYR A 131 -4.61 8.54 -3.52
CA TYR A 131 -4.07 9.88 -3.79
C TYR A 131 -5.07 10.75 -4.54
N GLY A 132 -5.03 12.07 -4.29
CA GLY A 132 -5.91 13.07 -4.89
C GLY A 132 -5.79 13.16 -6.41
N PHE A 133 -6.81 12.70 -7.14
CA PHE A 133 -6.86 12.71 -8.62
C PHE A 133 -7.08 14.08 -9.27
N ASN A 134 -6.97 15.20 -8.53
CA ASN A 134 -7.34 16.51 -9.06
C ASN A 134 -6.50 16.94 -10.27
N SER A 135 -5.19 16.65 -10.26
CA SER A 135 -4.30 16.93 -11.40
C SER A 135 -4.64 16.05 -12.61
N PHE A 136 -5.00 14.79 -12.36
CA PHE A 136 -5.36 13.83 -13.39
C PHE A 136 -6.72 14.11 -14.03
N LYS A 137 -7.71 14.48 -13.20
CA LYS A 137 -9.03 14.90 -13.66
C LYS A 137 -8.93 16.11 -14.58
N ARG A 138 -8.07 17.08 -14.23
CA ARG A 138 -7.77 18.23 -15.10
C ARG A 138 -7.09 17.82 -16.41
N PHE A 139 -6.15 16.89 -16.36
CA PHE A 139 -5.48 16.36 -17.55
C PHE A 139 -6.45 15.67 -18.51
N PHE A 140 -7.34 14.79 -18.04
CA PHE A 140 -8.36 14.14 -18.89
C PHE A 140 -9.41 15.12 -19.42
N GLN A 141 -9.81 16.10 -18.61
CA GLN A 141 -10.67 17.20 -19.05
C GLN A 141 -10.02 18.00 -20.19
N GLN A 142 -8.72 18.28 -20.11
CA GLN A 142 -7.96 18.96 -21.17
C GLN A 142 -7.84 18.13 -22.45
N LEU A 143 -7.80 16.80 -22.34
CA LEU A 143 -7.78 15.88 -23.47
C LEU A 143 -9.16 15.59 -24.09
N GLY A 144 -10.25 16.17 -23.55
CA GLY A 144 -11.61 15.93 -24.04
C GLY A 144 -12.12 14.50 -23.82
N LYS A 145 -11.44 13.70 -23.00
CA LYS A 145 -11.80 12.31 -22.71
C LYS A 145 -12.50 12.23 -21.36
N GLN A 146 -13.77 11.84 -21.34
CA GLN A 146 -14.46 11.39 -20.14
C GLN A 146 -14.14 9.89 -19.97
N PRO A 147 -13.47 9.45 -18.91
CA PRO A 147 -13.36 8.02 -18.66
C PRO A 147 -14.76 7.43 -18.50
N GLU A 148 -15.02 6.27 -19.12
CA GLU A 148 -16.24 5.50 -18.85
C GLU A 148 -16.41 5.32 -17.34
N ARG A 149 -17.65 5.46 -16.89
CA ARG A 149 -18.02 5.86 -15.53
C ARG A 149 -17.77 4.76 -14.49
N LYS A 150 -16.50 4.44 -14.20
CA LYS A 150 -16.10 3.74 -12.98
C LYS A 150 -15.94 4.75 -11.85
N GLU A 151 -16.56 4.49 -10.72
CA GLU A 151 -16.44 5.36 -9.55
C GLU A 151 -15.06 5.17 -8.92
N ILE A 152 -14.16 6.14 -9.18
CA ILE A 152 -12.84 6.17 -8.55
C ILE A 152 -12.98 6.83 -7.18
N LEU A 153 -12.94 6.01 -6.13
CA LEU A 153 -12.95 6.49 -4.75
C LEU A 153 -11.54 6.93 -4.35
N CYS A 154 -11.43 8.15 -3.83
CA CYS A 154 -10.15 8.76 -3.48
C CYS A 154 -10.16 9.22 -2.02
N HIS A 155 -9.17 8.77 -1.24
CA HIS A 155 -8.84 9.40 0.04
C HIS A 155 -7.71 10.42 -0.16
N LYS A 156 -7.79 11.56 0.54
CA LYS A 156 -6.74 12.58 0.49
C LYS A 156 -5.62 12.23 1.47
N GLN A 157 -4.62 11.53 0.98
CA GLN A 157 -3.34 11.51 1.66
C GLN A 157 -2.72 12.91 1.66
N THR A 158 -2.11 13.30 2.79
CA THR A 158 -1.37 14.55 2.91
C THR A 158 -0.19 14.57 1.94
N VAL A 159 -0.06 15.67 1.21
CA VAL A 159 1.08 16.03 0.35
C VAL A 159 2.40 15.76 1.08
N GLY A 160 3.38 15.18 0.38
CA GLY A 160 4.70 14.86 0.94
C GLY A 160 4.79 13.67 1.92
N THR A 161 3.71 12.93 2.18
CA THR A 161 3.76 11.74 3.07
C THR A 161 3.94 10.44 2.28
N VAL A 162 4.35 9.36 2.96
CA VAL A 162 4.59 8.03 2.38
C VAL A 162 3.59 6.96 2.85
N HIS A 163 2.44 7.38 3.37
CA HIS A 163 1.50 6.52 4.10
C HIS A 163 0.35 5.94 3.25
N CYS A 164 0.42 5.97 1.93
CA CYS A 164 -0.67 5.52 1.05
C CYS A 164 -1.17 4.10 1.33
N GLY A 165 -0.25 3.16 1.61
CA GLY A 165 -0.63 1.81 2.03
C GLY A 165 -1.49 1.81 3.30
N TYR A 166 -1.25 2.72 4.23
CA TYR A 166 -2.08 2.85 5.44
C TYR A 166 -3.48 3.36 5.13
N TYR A 167 -3.63 4.28 4.16
CA TYR A 167 -4.94 4.74 3.67
C TYR A 167 -5.73 3.61 3.02
N VAL A 168 -5.09 2.78 2.18
CA VAL A 168 -5.71 1.57 1.62
C VAL A 168 -6.16 0.63 2.73
N CYS A 169 -5.33 0.45 3.77
CA CYS A 169 -5.67 -0.43 4.88
C CYS A 169 -6.83 0.09 5.73
N GLU A 170 -6.91 1.40 5.95
CA GLU A 170 -8.08 2.01 6.61
C GLU A 170 -9.33 1.85 5.75
N PHE A 171 -9.23 2.10 4.45
CA PHE A 171 -10.35 1.90 3.52
C PHE A 171 -10.85 0.45 3.60
N LEU A 172 -9.96 -0.53 3.58
CA LEU A 172 -10.32 -1.95 3.73
C LEU A 172 -10.96 -2.22 5.11
N ARG A 173 -10.45 -1.62 6.18
CA ARG A 173 -10.98 -1.78 7.54
C ARG A 173 -12.40 -1.21 7.69
N VAL A 174 -12.64 0.00 7.18
CA VAL A 174 -13.91 0.72 7.31
C VAL A 174 -14.97 0.12 6.39
N ASN A 175 -14.60 -0.24 5.17
CA ASN A 175 -15.54 -0.77 4.19
C ASN A 175 -15.73 -2.28 4.33
N GLY A 176 -14.84 -2.97 5.05
CA GLY A 176 -15.11 -4.19 5.82
C GLY A 176 -15.65 -5.40 5.06
N LYS A 177 -15.75 -5.38 3.73
CA LYS A 177 -16.47 -6.40 2.97
C LYS A 177 -15.69 -6.84 1.74
N TYR A 178 -15.20 -8.08 1.82
CA TYR A 178 -14.81 -8.90 0.68
C TYR A 178 -16.03 -9.50 -0.06
N CYS A 179 -17.26 -9.04 0.22
CA CYS A 179 -18.49 -9.65 -0.26
C CYS A 179 -19.30 -8.70 -1.16
N ALA A 180 -19.46 -9.10 -2.42
CA ALA A 180 -20.53 -8.95 -3.43
C ALA A 180 -21.44 -7.71 -3.52
N ASN A 181 -21.52 -6.83 -2.52
CA ASN A 181 -22.44 -5.69 -2.47
C ASN A 181 -21.66 -4.38 -2.41
N TYR A 182 -20.82 -4.17 -3.43
CA TYR A 182 -19.99 -2.97 -3.59
C TYR A 182 -20.82 -1.69 -3.77
N ASP A 183 -22.03 -1.80 -4.31
CA ASP A 183 -22.98 -0.69 -4.51
C ASP A 183 -23.39 0.03 -3.21
N LEU A 184 -23.12 -0.57 -2.05
CA LEU A 184 -23.41 0.00 -0.72
C LEU A 184 -22.17 0.61 -0.04
N VAL A 185 -21.00 0.55 -0.68
CA VAL A 185 -19.74 1.14 -0.16
C VAL A 185 -19.80 2.65 -0.37
N THR A 186 -20.53 3.33 0.51
CA THR A 186 -20.33 4.76 0.71
C THR A 186 -18.94 4.93 1.32
N CYS A 187 -18.04 5.61 0.61
CA CYS A 187 -16.74 6.02 1.13
C CYS A 187 -16.97 6.95 2.34
N LYS A 188 -17.13 6.38 3.54
CA LYS A 188 -17.53 7.12 4.76
C LYS A 188 -16.45 8.06 5.30
N SER A 189 -15.35 8.26 4.57
CA SER A 189 -14.17 8.90 5.13
C SER A 189 -13.41 9.69 4.07
N ASP A 190 -13.75 10.97 3.93
CA ASP A 190 -12.81 12.02 3.51
C ASP A 190 -11.75 12.31 4.59
N ARG A 191 -11.70 11.51 5.67
CA ARG A 191 -10.86 11.76 6.82
C ARG A 191 -9.40 11.49 6.46
N GLN A 192 -8.59 12.54 6.55
CA GLN A 192 -7.15 12.45 6.61
C GLN A 192 -6.74 11.65 7.86
N LEU A 193 -5.88 10.65 7.69
CA LEU A 193 -5.35 9.87 8.81
C LEU A 193 -4.39 10.74 9.63
N ASP A 194 -4.69 10.91 10.92
CA ASP A 194 -3.77 11.50 11.89
C ASP A 194 -2.70 10.48 12.33
N ASP A 195 -1.63 10.94 12.99
CA ASP A 195 -0.52 10.06 13.42
C ASP A 195 -1.00 8.92 14.33
N THR A 196 -2.00 9.20 15.17
CA THR A 196 -2.65 8.21 16.04
C THR A 196 -3.34 7.12 15.23
N SER A 197 -4.05 7.48 14.16
CA SER A 197 -4.72 6.54 13.26
C SER A 197 -3.70 5.66 12.54
N ILE A 198 -2.61 6.25 12.03
CA ILE A 198 -1.50 5.50 11.43
C ILE A 198 -0.87 4.54 12.45
N GLN A 199 -0.63 4.99 13.68
CA GLN A 199 -0.07 4.18 14.76
C GLN A 199 -1.00 3.02 15.14
N ASN A 200 -2.32 3.25 15.14
CA ASN A 200 -3.31 2.20 15.40
C ASN A 200 -3.31 1.15 14.28
N ILE A 201 -3.35 1.56 13.01
CA ILE A 201 -3.27 0.64 11.84
C ILE A 201 -2.00 -0.19 11.91
N GLN A 202 -0.87 0.45 12.20
CA GLN A 202 0.41 -0.21 12.40
C GLN A 202 0.34 -1.26 13.51
N ARG A 203 -0.14 -0.87 14.70
CA ARG A 203 -0.24 -1.74 15.87
C ARG A 203 -1.14 -2.94 15.58
N ASP A 204 -2.28 -2.70 14.95
CA ASP A 204 -3.29 -3.72 14.70
C ASP A 204 -2.77 -4.74 13.69
N LYS A 205 -2.11 -4.28 12.61
CA LYS A 205 -1.45 -5.17 11.63
C LYS A 205 -0.31 -5.98 12.22
N CYS A 206 0.62 -5.33 12.94
CA CYS A 206 1.72 -6.06 13.60
C CYS A 206 1.18 -7.10 14.59
N SER A 207 0.11 -6.76 15.31
CA SER A 207 -0.54 -7.67 16.26
C SER A 207 -1.23 -8.82 15.54
N PHE A 208 -1.95 -8.55 14.44
CA PHE A 208 -2.59 -9.57 13.61
C PHE A 208 -1.55 -10.52 13.01
N ILE A 209 -0.52 -10.01 12.34
CA ILE A 209 0.53 -10.83 11.72
C ILE A 209 1.19 -11.73 12.76
N HIS A 210 1.60 -11.17 13.89
CA HIS A 210 2.29 -11.94 14.91
C HIS A 210 1.38 -12.98 15.58
N ARG A 211 0.11 -12.63 15.89
CA ARG A 211 -0.80 -13.50 16.63
C ARG A 211 -1.51 -14.52 15.75
N GLU A 212 -1.95 -14.11 14.58
CA GLU A 212 -2.85 -14.89 13.72
C GLU A 212 -2.09 -15.56 12.56
N CYS A 213 -0.95 -15.02 12.13
CA CYS A 213 -0.16 -15.59 11.02
C CYS A 213 1.12 -16.30 11.47
N ALA A 214 1.87 -15.72 12.41
CA ALA A 214 3.20 -16.23 12.78
C ALA A 214 3.19 -17.14 14.03
N HIS A 215 2.21 -16.98 14.92
CA HIS A 215 2.09 -17.84 16.09
C HIS A 215 1.39 -19.15 15.71
N LYS A 216 1.91 -20.30 16.17
CA LYS A 216 1.36 -21.64 15.87
C LYS A 216 -0.11 -21.89 16.24
N ARG A 217 -0.71 -21.00 17.05
CA ARG A 217 -2.13 -21.05 17.46
C ARG A 217 -3.00 -20.06 16.67
N GLY A 218 -2.40 -19.30 15.76
CA GLY A 218 -3.07 -18.34 14.92
C GLY A 218 -3.88 -19.03 13.83
N ARG A 219 -5.00 -18.41 13.42
CA ARG A 219 -5.90 -18.99 12.43
C ARG A 219 -5.26 -19.17 11.05
N PHE A 220 -4.30 -18.30 10.70
CA PHE A 220 -3.65 -18.24 9.39
C PHE A 220 -2.22 -18.80 9.42
N PHE A 221 -1.86 -19.51 10.49
CA PHE A 221 -0.54 -20.12 10.60
C PHE A 221 -0.36 -21.22 9.55
N ASP A 222 0.73 -21.14 8.79
CA ASP A 222 1.11 -22.18 7.84
C ASP A 222 1.86 -23.31 8.57
N THR A 223 1.18 -24.45 8.70
CA THR A 223 1.71 -25.66 9.34
C THR A 223 2.78 -26.38 8.50
N THR A 224 3.00 -25.94 7.26
CA THR A 224 4.02 -26.47 6.34
C THR A 224 5.14 -25.47 6.07
N GLY A 225 4.96 -24.22 6.49
CA GLY A 225 5.89 -23.12 6.26
C GLY A 225 7.08 -23.13 7.23
N ILE A 226 8.04 -22.23 6.99
CA ILE A 226 9.30 -22.17 7.75
C ILE A 226 9.07 -22.10 9.27
N LEU A 227 8.11 -21.29 9.74
CA LEU A 227 7.83 -21.11 11.18
C LEU A 227 7.25 -22.35 11.88
N SER A 228 6.88 -23.40 11.12
CA SER A 228 6.43 -24.68 11.66
C SER A 228 7.59 -25.60 12.06
N LEU A 229 8.82 -25.33 11.59
CA LEU A 229 9.97 -26.17 11.86
C LEU A 229 10.36 -26.11 13.35
N PRO A 230 10.81 -27.24 13.94
CA PRO A 230 11.13 -27.32 15.37
C PRO A 230 12.18 -26.29 15.84
N GLU A 231 13.14 -25.96 14.99
CA GLU A 231 14.19 -24.97 15.26
C GLU A 231 13.64 -23.55 15.50
N TYR A 232 12.45 -23.24 14.98
CA TYR A 232 11.78 -21.96 15.15
C TYR A 232 10.63 -22.01 16.15
N ASP A 233 10.48 -23.09 16.94
CA ASP A 233 9.41 -23.20 17.93
C ASP A 233 9.42 -22.03 18.93
N THR A 234 10.61 -21.53 19.28
CA THR A 234 10.72 -20.35 20.15
C THR A 234 10.14 -19.08 19.53
N LEU A 235 10.13 -18.96 18.19
CA LEU A 235 9.51 -17.86 17.45
C LEU A 235 8.01 -18.07 17.25
N SER A 236 7.56 -19.28 16.89
CA SER A 236 6.15 -19.56 16.61
C SER A 236 5.32 -19.80 17.89
N ASN A 237 5.98 -20.02 19.03
CA ASN A 237 5.41 -19.94 20.37
C ASN A 237 5.80 -18.68 21.13
N TRP A 238 6.31 -17.67 20.43
CA TRP A 238 6.65 -16.42 21.08
C TRP A 238 5.44 -15.93 21.87
N PRO A 239 5.60 -15.62 23.15
CA PRO A 239 4.48 -15.71 24.08
C PRO A 239 3.31 -14.84 23.59
N LYS A 240 2.09 -15.23 23.93
CA LYS A 240 0.88 -14.51 23.50
C LYS A 240 0.81 -13.13 24.18
N PRO A 241 0.33 -12.06 23.51
CA PRO A 241 -0.17 -10.88 24.20
C PRO A 241 -1.16 -11.33 25.29
N THR A 242 -0.92 -10.92 26.54
CA THR A 242 -2.01 -10.90 27.51
C THR A 242 -3.10 -9.99 26.94
N PRO A 243 -4.37 -10.44 26.96
CA PRO A 243 -5.48 -9.65 26.45
C PRO A 243 -5.54 -8.26 27.09
#